data_AF-A0A7V5C155-F1
#
_entry.id   AF-A0A7V5C155-F1
#
_cell.length_a   1.000
_cell.length_b   1.000
_cell.length_c   1.000
_cell.angle_alpha   90.00
_cell.angle_beta   90.00
_cell.angle_gamma   90.00
#
_symmetry.space_group_name_H-M   'P 1'
#
loop_
_entity.id
_entity.type
_entity.pdbx_description
1 polymer ?
#
loop_
_entity_poly.entity_id
_entity_poly.type
_entity_poly.pdbx_seq_one_letter_code
_entity_poly.pdbx_strand_id
1 'polypeptide(L)'
;AGSLGVGTGLVLLPIAEQSPDAWRILFGLTATGLLAFPMLSRYLPESRAFRPGIPVPFHQALSMGLGRFFWPLAGIAFLVAAFSAPAFDFVLERLVADLGWDTGAARFLLIVFSGLGTLGLLVGGRMADLRGRRVTTVTALVLGAAGGVAFYVFDSGWILAPAIFLASFGATMFTPSFGAQRTELFPTRVRATAGAWIANATILGSIVGFLAGGLAIDRFGLPATVAGLGVGVLGAVGLTLRLPETRGRDLLGRRAARAGATRRGRSPAAPSSPRSPTTPPPTPDPSG
;
A
#
# COMPACT_ATOMS: atom_id res chain seq x y z
N ALA A 1 -6.78 -0.30 5.29
CA ALA A 1 -8.12 0.32 5.32
C ALA A 1 -9.19 -0.60 5.94
N GLY A 2 -9.07 -1.93 5.86
CA GLY A 2 -10.08 -2.86 6.42
C GLY A 2 -10.22 -2.89 7.95
N SER A 3 -9.15 -2.66 8.72
CA SER A 3 -9.18 -2.80 10.18
C SER A 3 -10.06 -1.76 10.91
N LEU A 4 -10.10 -0.51 10.40
CA LEU A 4 -11.01 0.51 10.95
C LEU A 4 -12.47 0.22 10.57
N GLY A 5 -12.74 -0.29 9.37
CA GLY A 5 -14.10 -0.64 8.94
C GLY A 5 -14.72 -1.75 9.79
N VAL A 6 -13.97 -2.83 10.06
CA VAL A 6 -14.43 -3.94 10.90
C VAL A 6 -14.57 -3.50 12.36
N GLY A 7 -13.60 -2.75 12.90
CA GLY A 7 -13.67 -2.23 14.27
C GLY A 7 -14.84 -1.27 14.50
N THR A 8 -15.09 -0.34 13.57
CA THR A 8 -16.25 0.55 13.62
C THR A 8 -17.56 -0.23 13.47
N GLY A 9 -17.62 -1.24 12.61
CA GLY A 9 -18.79 -2.12 12.49
C GLY A 9 -19.13 -2.85 13.78
N LEU A 10 -18.12 -3.39 14.49
CA LEU A 10 -18.31 -4.07 15.77
C LEU A 10 -18.73 -3.12 16.91
N VAL A 11 -18.23 -1.88 16.92
CA VAL A 11 -18.63 -0.86 17.91
C VAL A 11 -20.06 -0.39 17.70
N LEU A 12 -20.53 -0.36 16.45
CA LEU A 12 -21.89 0.07 16.11
C LEU A 12 -22.92 -1.06 16.13
N LEU A 13 -22.48 -2.33 16.24
CA LEU A 13 -23.35 -3.51 16.28
C LEU A 13 -24.47 -3.41 17.35
N PRO A 14 -24.17 -2.99 18.60
CA PRO A 14 -25.21 -2.85 19.63
C PRO A 14 -26.25 -1.77 19.31
N ILE A 15 -25.94 -0.82 18.42
CA ILE A 15 -26.88 0.20 17.95
C ILE A 15 -27.76 -0.38 16.84
N ALA A 16 -27.16 -1.16 15.94
CA ALA A 16 -27.87 -1.82 14.85
C ALA A 16 -28.85 -2.90 15.33
N GLU A 17 -28.59 -3.53 16.49
CA GLU A 17 -29.44 -4.58 17.08
C GLU A 17 -30.63 -4.03 17.88
N GLN A 18 -30.70 -2.71 18.16
CA GLN A 18 -31.76 -2.12 18.98
C GLN A 18 -33.14 -2.07 18.31
N SER A 19 -33.20 -2.03 16.97
CA SER A 19 -34.47 -2.03 16.26
C SER A 19 -34.34 -2.63 14.85
N PRO A 20 -35.43 -3.16 14.27
CA PRO A 20 -35.43 -3.73 12.92
C PRO A 20 -34.97 -2.75 11.83
N ASP A 21 -35.06 -1.44 12.08
CA ASP A 21 -34.67 -0.37 11.15
C ASP A 21 -33.33 0.29 11.49
N ALA A 22 -32.70 -0.05 12.62
CA ALA A 22 -31.48 0.61 13.10
C ALA A 22 -30.27 0.39 12.18
N TRP A 23 -30.30 -0.61 11.29
CA TRP A 23 -29.31 -0.78 10.23
C TRP A 23 -29.19 0.47 9.34
N ARG A 24 -30.26 1.28 9.18
CA ARG A 24 -30.24 2.55 8.44
C ARG A 24 -29.31 3.59 9.06
N ILE A 25 -29.12 3.55 10.38
CA ILE A 25 -28.23 4.47 11.11
C ILE A 25 -26.78 4.25 10.67
N LEU A 26 -26.39 3.00 10.40
CA LEU A 26 -25.06 2.67 9.87
C LEU A 26 -24.83 3.35 8.51
N PHE A 27 -25.80 3.25 7.60
CA PHE A 27 -25.74 3.90 6.29
C PHE A 27 -25.73 5.43 6.42
N GLY A 28 -26.59 5.99 7.27
CA GLY A 28 -26.62 7.43 7.55
C GLY A 28 -25.28 7.97 8.07
N LEU A 29 -24.63 7.24 8.99
CA LEU A 29 -23.33 7.59 9.53
C LEU A 29 -22.21 7.51 8.48
N THR A 30 -22.28 6.59 7.52
CA THR A 30 -21.33 6.59 6.40
C THR A 30 -21.60 7.72 5.40
N ALA A 31 -22.88 8.09 5.20
CA ALA A 31 -23.29 9.17 4.32
C ALA A 31 -22.91 10.57 4.87
N THR A 32 -22.86 10.75 6.19
CA THR A 32 -22.35 12.01 6.77
C THR A 32 -20.89 12.26 6.42
N GLY A 33 -20.08 11.21 6.23
CA GLY A 33 -18.72 11.34 5.68
C GLY A 33 -18.69 11.93 4.26
N LEU A 34 -19.69 11.62 3.42
CA LEU A 34 -19.84 12.24 2.09
C LEU A 34 -20.22 13.72 2.15
N LEU A 35 -20.89 14.18 3.22
CA LEU A 35 -21.20 15.60 3.39
C LEU A 35 -19.92 16.44 3.57
N ALA A 36 -18.82 15.83 4.03
CA ALA A 36 -17.52 16.50 4.10
C ALA A 36 -16.85 16.65 2.72
N PHE A 37 -17.27 15.91 1.69
CA PHE A 37 -16.68 15.95 0.35
C PHE A 37 -16.72 17.34 -0.31
N PRO A 38 -17.87 18.04 -0.42
CA PRO A 38 -17.91 19.37 -1.02
C PRO A 38 -17.00 20.35 -0.27
N MET A 39 -16.89 20.21 1.05
CA MET A 39 -15.98 21.01 1.87
C MET A 39 -14.52 20.69 1.53
N LEU A 40 -14.10 19.42 1.56
CA LEU A 40 -12.72 19.03 1.22
C LEU A 40 -12.33 19.39 -0.22
N SER A 41 -13.25 19.25 -1.17
CA SER A 41 -12.99 19.54 -2.60
C SER A 41 -12.62 21.00 -2.85
N ARG A 42 -13.13 21.94 -2.01
CA ARG A 42 -12.80 23.36 -2.10
C ARG A 42 -11.39 23.69 -1.59
N TYR A 43 -10.82 22.84 -0.72
CA TYR A 43 -9.52 23.07 -0.09
C TYR A 43 -8.38 22.21 -0.66
N LEU A 44 -8.66 21.31 -1.61
CA LEU A 44 -7.68 20.44 -2.24
C LEU A 44 -7.32 20.97 -3.64
N PRO A 45 -6.36 21.90 -3.76
CA PRO A 45 -5.87 22.35 -5.06
C PRO A 45 -5.24 21.18 -5.83
N GLU A 46 -5.42 21.18 -7.15
CA GLU A 46 -4.87 20.17 -8.04
C GLU A 46 -3.35 20.02 -7.85
N SER A 47 -2.85 18.78 -7.78
CA SER A 47 -1.44 18.57 -7.44
C SER A 47 -0.52 19.12 -8.54
N ARG A 48 0.62 19.72 -8.18
CA ARG A 48 1.63 20.17 -9.15
C ARG A 48 2.21 19.05 -10.02
N ALA A 49 1.95 17.79 -9.65
CA ALA A 49 2.35 16.60 -10.41
C ALA A 49 1.31 16.21 -11.47
N PHE A 50 0.10 16.77 -11.41
CA PHE A 50 -0.90 16.62 -12.46
C PHE A 50 -0.49 17.46 -13.67
N ARG A 51 -0.37 16.78 -14.81
CA ARG A 51 -0.20 17.43 -16.10
C ARG A 51 -1.24 16.83 -17.03
N PRO A 52 -2.11 17.64 -17.65
CA PRO A 52 -3.00 17.17 -18.70
C PRO A 52 -2.15 16.46 -19.75
N GLY A 53 -2.46 15.19 -20.00
CA GLY A 53 -1.77 14.36 -20.97
C GLY A 53 -2.78 13.65 -21.84
N ILE A 54 -2.38 13.28 -23.05
CA ILE A 54 -3.23 12.51 -23.97
C ILE A 54 -3.62 11.20 -23.27
N PRO A 55 -4.92 10.88 -23.16
CA PRO A 55 -5.38 9.61 -22.60
C PRO A 55 -4.77 8.45 -23.39
N VAL A 56 -4.17 7.49 -22.69
CA VAL A 56 -3.64 6.27 -23.31
C VAL A 56 -4.49 5.11 -22.84
N PRO A 57 -5.05 4.29 -23.75
CA PRO A 57 -5.81 3.12 -23.35
C PRO A 57 -4.92 2.14 -22.57
N PHE A 58 -5.48 1.53 -21.53
CA PHE A 58 -4.68 0.77 -20.56
C PHE A 58 -3.98 -0.45 -21.15
N HIS A 59 -4.61 -1.15 -22.09
CA HIS A 59 -4.00 -2.30 -22.78
C HIS A 59 -2.73 -1.90 -23.55
N GLN A 60 -2.74 -0.71 -24.17
CA GLN A 60 -1.57 -0.16 -24.85
C GLN A 60 -0.49 0.25 -23.85
N ALA A 61 -0.87 0.83 -22.72
CA ALA A 61 0.07 1.12 -21.64
C ALA A 61 0.79 -0.15 -21.13
N LEU A 62 0.06 -1.27 -21.02
CA LEU A 62 0.62 -2.57 -20.62
C LEU A 62 1.65 -3.09 -21.64
N SER A 63 1.34 -3.00 -22.94
CA SER A 63 2.25 -3.43 -24.02
C SER A 63 3.48 -2.54 -24.16
N MET A 64 3.42 -1.27 -23.73
CA MET A 64 4.56 -0.35 -23.64
C MET A 64 5.51 -0.64 -22.44
N GLY A 65 5.45 -1.83 -21.85
CA GLY A 65 6.37 -2.27 -20.80
C GLY A 65 5.93 -1.96 -19.37
N LEU A 66 4.74 -1.38 -19.14
CA LEU A 66 4.17 -1.26 -17.78
C LEU A 66 3.64 -2.59 -17.24
N GLY A 67 3.40 -3.58 -18.11
CA GLY A 67 2.95 -4.92 -17.71
C GLY A 67 3.85 -5.59 -16.67
N ARG A 68 5.18 -5.38 -16.75
CA ARG A 68 6.15 -5.94 -15.78
C ARG A 68 5.98 -5.42 -14.35
N PHE A 69 5.32 -4.28 -14.17
CA PHE A 69 4.99 -3.74 -12.84
C PHE A 69 3.55 -4.05 -12.45
N PHE A 70 2.63 -4.01 -13.43
CA PHE A 70 1.23 -4.30 -13.23
C PHE A 70 0.97 -5.73 -12.76
N TRP A 71 1.48 -6.74 -13.48
CA TRP A 71 1.18 -8.13 -13.16
C TRP A 71 1.66 -8.57 -11.77
N PRO A 72 2.88 -8.23 -11.31
CA PRO A 72 3.27 -8.53 -9.93
C PRO A 72 2.42 -7.78 -8.89
N LEU A 73 2.09 -6.51 -9.11
CA LEU A 73 1.25 -5.75 -8.17
C LEU A 73 -0.18 -6.29 -8.11
N ALA A 74 -0.77 -6.63 -9.25
CA ALA A 74 -2.10 -7.26 -9.32
C ALA A 74 -2.08 -8.64 -8.66
N GLY A 75 -1.05 -9.45 -8.90
CA GLY A 75 -0.87 -10.76 -8.27
C GLY A 75 -0.69 -10.66 -6.75
N ILE A 76 0.11 -9.71 -6.26
CA ILE A 76 0.24 -9.44 -4.81
C ILE A 76 -1.12 -9.06 -4.23
N ALA A 77 -1.82 -8.10 -4.85
CA ALA A 77 -3.12 -7.65 -4.39
C ALA A 77 -4.16 -8.78 -4.35
N PHE A 78 -4.17 -9.62 -5.37
CA PHE A 78 -5.02 -10.79 -5.47
C PHE A 78 -4.72 -11.82 -4.37
N LEU A 79 -3.46 -12.23 -4.23
CA LEU A 79 -3.05 -13.28 -3.28
C LEU A 79 -3.24 -12.83 -1.83
N VAL A 80 -2.91 -11.58 -1.52
CA VAL A 80 -3.15 -11.00 -0.20
C VAL A 80 -4.64 -11.00 0.10
N ALA A 81 -5.48 -10.57 -0.84
CA ALA A 81 -6.93 -10.53 -0.65
C ALA A 81 -7.56 -11.92 -0.50
N ALA A 82 -7.12 -12.88 -1.32
CA ALA A 82 -7.61 -14.27 -1.28
C ALA A 82 -7.37 -14.94 0.08
N PHE A 83 -6.27 -14.59 0.76
CA PHE A 83 -6.04 -15.02 2.13
C PHE A 83 -6.78 -14.13 3.15
N SER A 84 -6.59 -12.81 3.06
CA SER A 84 -7.02 -11.90 4.13
C SER A 84 -8.53 -11.80 4.27
N ALA A 85 -9.29 -11.90 3.17
CA ALA A 85 -10.74 -11.74 3.21
C ALA A 85 -11.42 -12.84 4.05
N PRO A 86 -11.27 -14.14 3.74
CA PRO A 86 -11.80 -15.18 4.62
C PRO A 86 -11.13 -15.17 6.01
N ALA A 87 -9.84 -14.85 6.10
CA ALA A 87 -9.16 -14.80 7.39
C ALA A 87 -9.72 -13.76 8.36
N PHE A 88 -10.17 -12.60 7.87
CA PHE A 88 -10.81 -11.59 8.70
C PHE A 88 -12.28 -11.92 8.98
N ASP A 89 -13.02 -12.38 7.98
CA ASP A 89 -14.47 -12.61 8.12
C ASP A 89 -14.78 -13.79 9.04
N PHE A 90 -13.96 -14.85 9.03
CA PHE A 90 -14.15 -16.03 9.87
C PHE A 90 -13.47 -15.95 11.25
N VAL A 91 -12.83 -14.83 11.60
CA VAL A 91 -12.02 -14.73 12.82
C VAL A 91 -12.87 -14.88 14.10
N LEU A 92 -14.08 -14.31 14.11
CA LEU A 92 -14.99 -14.41 15.25
C LEU A 92 -15.64 -15.79 15.32
N GLU A 93 -16.05 -16.33 14.17
CA GLU A 93 -16.58 -17.69 14.04
C GLU A 93 -15.60 -18.71 14.60
N ARG A 94 -14.31 -18.61 14.24
CA ARG A 94 -13.24 -19.46 14.78
C ARG A 94 -13.15 -19.41 16.31
N LEU A 95 -13.25 -18.23 16.92
CA LEU A 95 -13.17 -18.10 18.38
C LEU A 95 -14.39 -18.70 19.08
N VAL A 96 -15.59 -18.45 18.55
CA VAL A 96 -16.85 -18.84 19.19
C VAL A 96 -17.25 -20.27 18.86
N ALA A 97 -17.36 -20.59 17.57
CA ALA A 97 -17.87 -21.88 17.11
C ALA A 97 -16.86 -23.02 17.26
N ASP A 98 -15.58 -22.79 16.93
CA ASP A 98 -14.58 -23.86 17.04
C ASP A 98 -13.92 -23.93 18.42
N LEU A 99 -13.59 -22.79 19.03
CA LEU A 99 -12.84 -22.73 20.29
C LEU A 99 -13.73 -22.52 21.52
N GLY A 100 -15.04 -22.31 21.35
CA GLY A 100 -16.01 -22.20 22.45
C GLY A 100 -15.84 -20.96 23.32
N TRP A 101 -15.23 -19.88 22.81
CA TRP A 101 -15.06 -18.65 23.58
C TRP A 101 -16.39 -17.93 23.76
N ASP A 102 -16.54 -17.26 24.91
CA ASP A 102 -17.59 -16.27 25.08
C ASP A 102 -17.49 -15.17 24.00
N THR A 103 -18.63 -14.79 23.44
CA THR A 103 -18.71 -13.82 22.33
C THR A 103 -18.19 -12.44 22.74
N GLY A 104 -18.45 -12.02 23.99
CA GLY A 104 -17.96 -10.75 24.52
C GLY A 104 -16.44 -10.75 24.66
N ALA A 105 -15.89 -11.81 25.25
CA ALA A 105 -14.45 -12.00 25.40
C ALA A 105 -13.73 -12.06 24.03
N ALA A 106 -14.28 -12.79 23.06
CA ALA A 106 -13.73 -12.88 21.70
C ALA A 106 -13.70 -11.50 21.01
N ARG A 107 -14.80 -10.75 21.06
CA ARG A 107 -14.87 -9.38 20.51
C ARG A 107 -13.88 -8.44 21.18
N PHE A 108 -13.77 -8.49 22.51
CA PHE A 108 -12.81 -7.69 23.26
C PHE A 108 -11.36 -7.99 22.81
N LEU A 109 -11.00 -9.27 22.73
CA LEU A 109 -9.69 -9.71 22.25
C LEU A 109 -9.39 -9.17 20.86
N LEU A 110 -10.33 -9.32 19.92
CA LEU A 110 -10.18 -8.85 18.55
C LEU A 110 -9.99 -7.33 18.48
N ILE A 111 -10.81 -6.56 19.21
CA ILE A 111 -10.73 -5.09 19.22
C ILE A 111 -9.39 -4.62 19.77
N VAL A 112 -8.96 -5.15 20.91
CA VAL A 112 -7.72 -4.71 21.58
C VAL A 112 -6.50 -5.05 20.73
N PHE A 113 -6.34 -6.32 20.32
CA PHE A 113 -5.12 -6.75 19.64
C PHE A 113 -5.08 -6.32 18.17
N SER A 114 -6.22 -6.26 17.48
CA SER A 114 -6.27 -5.68 16.13
C SER A 114 -6.08 -4.17 16.16
N GLY A 115 -6.62 -3.50 17.18
CA GLY A 115 -6.42 -2.07 17.45
C GLY A 115 -4.95 -1.73 17.67
N LEU A 116 -4.25 -2.48 18.53
CA LEU A 116 -2.80 -2.37 18.70
C LEU A 116 -2.04 -2.67 17.40
N GLY A 117 -2.53 -3.63 16.62
CA GLY A 117 -2.00 -3.92 15.29
C GLY A 117 -1.99 -2.71 14.35
N THR A 118 -2.86 -1.71 14.54
CA THR A 118 -2.87 -0.50 13.70
C THR A 118 -1.60 0.34 13.78
N LEU A 119 -0.78 0.16 14.83
CA LEU A 119 0.57 0.74 14.91
C LEU A 119 1.46 0.33 13.72
N GLY A 120 1.15 -0.80 13.07
CA GLY A 120 1.79 -1.22 11.83
C GLY A 120 1.70 -0.17 10.72
N LEU A 121 0.65 0.67 10.68
CA LEU A 121 0.56 1.78 9.73
C LEU A 121 1.69 2.80 9.91
N LEU A 122 1.94 3.21 11.17
CA LEU A 122 2.97 4.20 11.50
C LEU A 122 4.37 3.62 11.26
N VAL A 123 4.61 2.39 11.73
CA VAL A 123 5.86 1.68 11.56
C VAL A 123 6.13 1.41 10.07
N GLY A 124 5.11 0.99 9.33
CA GLY A 124 5.18 0.71 7.90
C GLY A 124 5.45 1.95 7.06
N GLY A 125 4.80 3.07 7.37
CA GLY A 125 5.09 4.34 6.69
C GLY A 125 6.55 4.75 6.91
N ARG A 126 6.99 4.79 8.17
CA ARG A 126 8.38 5.14 8.51
C ARG A 126 9.39 4.16 7.90
N MET A 127 9.10 2.86 7.91
CA MET A 127 9.99 1.85 7.35
C MET A 127 10.04 1.91 5.81
N ALA A 128 8.92 2.20 5.14
CA ALA A 128 8.89 2.40 3.68
C ALA A 128 9.78 3.57 3.25
N ASP A 129 9.81 4.62 4.08
CA ASP A 129 10.66 5.79 3.88
C ASP A 129 12.13 5.51 4.21
N LEU A 130 12.40 4.77 5.30
CA LEU A 130 13.76 4.56 5.83
C LEU A 130 14.51 3.33 5.32
N ARG A 131 13.82 2.26 4.94
CA ARG A 131 14.43 1.01 4.42
C ARG A 131 14.03 0.68 2.99
N GLY A 132 13.04 1.36 2.43
CA GLY A 132 12.56 1.13 1.07
C GLY A 132 11.23 0.37 1.04
N ARG A 133 10.55 0.44 -0.11
CA ARG A 133 9.17 -0.04 -0.26
C ARG A 133 9.18 -1.56 -0.30
N ARG A 134 10.11 -2.17 -1.03
CA ARG A 134 10.18 -3.63 -1.22
C ARG A 134 10.41 -4.35 0.11
N VAL A 135 11.41 -3.92 0.88
CA VAL A 135 11.73 -4.54 2.19
C VAL A 135 10.53 -4.42 3.13
N THR A 136 9.91 -3.24 3.18
CA THR A 136 8.75 -2.99 4.04
C THR A 136 7.57 -3.87 3.65
N THR A 137 7.27 -4.00 2.36
CA THR A 137 6.20 -4.87 1.86
C THR A 137 6.48 -6.33 2.18
N VAL A 138 7.70 -6.83 1.98
CA VAL A 138 8.06 -8.21 2.34
C VAL A 138 7.89 -8.45 3.85
N THR A 139 8.41 -7.55 4.69
CA THR A 139 8.24 -7.66 6.15
C THR A 139 6.77 -7.68 6.54
N ALA A 140 5.97 -6.78 5.97
CA ALA A 140 4.54 -6.69 6.24
C ALA A 140 3.79 -7.98 5.84
N LEU A 141 4.09 -8.54 4.67
CA LEU A 141 3.50 -9.79 4.19
C LEU A 141 3.87 -10.97 5.09
N VAL A 142 5.14 -11.08 5.48
CA VAL A 142 5.62 -12.18 6.35
C VAL A 142 4.98 -12.09 7.73
N LEU A 143 4.95 -10.90 8.36
CA LEU A 143 4.31 -10.73 9.68
C LEU A 143 2.81 -11.01 9.59
N GLY A 144 2.14 -10.46 8.57
CA GLY A 144 0.70 -10.65 8.37
C GLY A 144 0.32 -12.11 8.17
N ALA A 145 1.06 -12.83 7.30
CA ALA A 145 0.86 -14.25 7.06
C ALA A 145 1.19 -15.10 8.29
N ALA A 146 2.32 -14.84 8.96
CA ALA A 146 2.71 -15.59 10.15
C ALA A 146 1.66 -15.45 11.26
N GLY A 147 1.19 -14.22 11.52
CA GLY A 147 0.13 -13.99 12.50
C GLY A 147 -1.19 -14.64 12.11
N GLY A 148 -1.64 -14.46 10.86
CA GLY A 148 -2.90 -15.03 10.41
C GLY A 148 -2.88 -16.57 10.41
N VAL A 149 -1.81 -17.18 9.90
CA VAL A 149 -1.66 -18.65 9.90
C VAL A 149 -1.54 -19.17 11.33
N ALA A 150 -0.76 -18.52 12.21
CA ALA A 150 -0.66 -18.93 13.61
C ALA A 150 -2.02 -18.89 14.32
N PHE A 151 -2.85 -17.87 14.06
CA PHE A 151 -4.18 -17.78 14.64
C PHE A 151 -5.08 -18.96 14.27
N TYR A 152 -4.99 -19.46 13.02
CA TYR A 152 -5.78 -20.62 12.59
C TYR A 152 -5.15 -21.97 12.93
N VAL A 153 -3.82 -22.05 13.12
CA VAL A 153 -3.14 -23.32 13.43
C VAL A 153 -3.14 -23.64 14.93
N PHE A 154 -3.14 -22.64 15.81
CA PHE A 154 -3.03 -22.85 17.25
C PHE A 154 -4.36 -22.62 17.97
N ASP A 155 -4.65 -23.47 18.96
CA ASP A 155 -5.85 -23.35 19.82
C ASP A 155 -5.57 -22.65 21.16
N SER A 156 -4.29 -22.46 21.51
CA SER A 156 -3.89 -21.89 22.79
C SER A 156 -4.19 -20.39 22.87
N GLY A 157 -5.01 -19.98 23.85
CA GLY A 157 -5.35 -18.57 24.08
C GLY A 157 -4.15 -17.64 24.26
N TRP A 158 -3.03 -18.16 24.77
CA TRP A 158 -1.77 -17.41 24.90
C TRP A 158 -1.15 -17.03 23.55
N ILE A 159 -1.43 -17.80 22.48
CA ILE A 159 -0.92 -17.57 21.12
C ILE A 159 -1.90 -16.73 20.30
N LEU A 160 -3.21 -16.84 20.54
CA LEU A 160 -4.24 -16.13 19.76
C LEU A 160 -4.07 -14.62 19.83
N ALA A 161 -3.85 -14.06 21.02
CA ALA A 161 -3.62 -12.63 21.23
C ALA A 161 -2.44 -12.07 20.39
N PRO A 162 -1.20 -12.57 20.52
CA PRO A 162 -0.09 -12.11 19.70
C PRO A 162 -0.27 -12.43 18.21
N ALA A 163 -0.96 -13.51 17.85
CA ALA A 163 -1.26 -13.84 16.46
C ALA A 163 -2.20 -12.81 15.80
N ILE A 164 -3.29 -12.41 16.47
CA ILE A 164 -4.20 -11.35 16.02
C ILE A 164 -3.45 -10.03 15.85
N PHE A 165 -2.62 -9.67 16.85
CA PHE A 165 -1.79 -8.48 16.78
C PHE A 165 -0.86 -8.53 15.57
N LEU A 166 -0.13 -9.62 15.38
CA LEU A 166 0.86 -9.77 14.32
C LEU A 166 0.21 -9.74 12.92
N ALA A 167 -0.94 -10.40 12.77
CA ALA A 167 -1.74 -10.40 11.54
C ALA A 167 -2.18 -8.96 11.18
N SER A 168 -2.75 -8.26 12.16
CA SER A 168 -3.23 -6.87 12.00
C SER A 168 -2.08 -5.89 11.79
N PHE A 169 -0.96 -6.09 12.46
CA PHE A 169 0.25 -5.31 12.31
C PHE A 169 0.83 -5.44 10.90
N GLY A 170 0.98 -6.66 10.39
CA GLY A 170 1.42 -6.89 9.01
C GLY A 170 0.47 -6.28 7.98
N ALA A 171 -0.84 -6.50 8.14
CA ALA A 171 -1.85 -5.97 7.22
C ALA A 171 -1.86 -4.43 7.14
N THR A 172 -1.70 -3.75 8.28
CA THR A 172 -1.68 -2.28 8.31
C THR A 172 -0.33 -1.72 7.85
N MET A 173 0.78 -2.40 8.15
CA MET A 173 2.13 -2.08 7.65
C MET A 173 2.25 -2.21 6.12
N PHE A 174 1.50 -3.13 5.52
CA PHE A 174 1.46 -3.33 4.06
C PHE A 174 0.87 -2.12 3.33
N THR A 175 -0.17 -1.48 3.90
CA THR A 175 -0.95 -0.41 3.25
C THR A 175 -0.09 0.76 2.71
N PRO A 176 0.74 1.44 3.52
CA PRO A 176 1.50 2.60 3.05
C PRO A 176 2.60 2.22 2.05
N SER A 177 3.28 1.09 2.26
CA SER A 177 4.35 0.62 1.37
C SER A 177 3.81 0.24 -0.01
N PHE A 178 2.73 -0.56 -0.05
CA PHE A 178 2.09 -0.99 -1.28
C PHE A 178 1.41 0.18 -2.02
N GLY A 179 0.78 1.09 -1.28
CA GLY A 179 0.17 2.31 -1.82
C GLY A 179 1.21 3.21 -2.49
N ALA A 180 2.36 3.45 -1.85
CA ALA A 180 3.46 4.23 -2.42
C ALA A 180 4.06 3.54 -3.66
N GLN A 181 4.29 2.23 -3.61
CA GLN A 181 4.87 1.50 -4.74
C GLN A 181 3.95 1.55 -5.98
N ARG A 182 2.63 1.49 -5.79
CA ARG A 182 1.63 1.71 -6.87
C ARG A 182 1.74 3.11 -7.46
N THR A 183 1.80 4.17 -6.65
CA THR A 183 1.83 5.54 -7.18
C THR A 183 3.18 5.90 -7.82
N GLU A 184 4.27 5.27 -7.37
CA GLU A 184 5.63 5.51 -7.88
C GLU A 184 5.95 4.78 -9.19
N LEU A 185 5.33 3.63 -9.44
CA LEU A 185 5.59 2.82 -10.65
C LEU A 185 4.75 3.25 -11.86
N PHE A 186 3.59 3.87 -11.65
CA PHE A 186 2.71 4.27 -12.74
C PHE A 186 2.79 5.78 -13.04
N PRO A 187 3.02 6.15 -14.31
CA PRO A 187 2.92 7.54 -14.78
C PRO A 187 1.53 8.12 -14.51
N THR A 188 1.45 9.44 -14.24
CA THR A 188 0.20 10.13 -13.87
C THR A 188 -0.96 9.81 -14.82
N ARG A 189 -0.71 9.75 -16.14
CA ARG A 189 -1.72 9.48 -17.19
C ARG A 189 -2.42 8.12 -17.12
N VAL A 190 -1.81 7.11 -16.48
CA VAL A 190 -2.37 5.73 -16.38
C VAL A 190 -2.47 5.25 -14.94
N ARG A 191 -2.04 6.07 -13.97
CA ARG A 191 -1.99 5.71 -12.55
C ARG A 191 -3.37 5.41 -11.98
N ALA A 192 -4.37 6.22 -12.30
CA ALA A 192 -5.74 6.00 -11.85
C ALA A 192 -6.31 4.67 -12.39
N THR A 193 -6.16 4.42 -13.70
CA THR A 193 -6.63 3.20 -14.36
C THR A 193 -5.91 1.95 -13.86
N ALA A 194 -4.58 2.01 -13.72
CA ALA A 194 -3.81 0.92 -13.11
C ALA A 194 -4.26 0.66 -11.66
N GLY A 195 -4.53 1.74 -10.92
CA GLY A 195 -5.07 1.68 -9.57
C GLY A 195 -6.40 0.94 -9.51
N ALA A 196 -7.33 1.26 -10.41
CA ALA A 196 -8.64 0.63 -10.51
C ALA A 196 -8.55 -0.86 -10.85
N TRP A 197 -7.72 -1.24 -11.83
CA TRP A 197 -7.53 -2.65 -12.18
C TRP A 197 -6.86 -3.46 -11.06
N ILE A 198 -5.92 -2.88 -10.32
CA ILE A 198 -5.35 -3.53 -9.13
C ILE A 198 -6.42 -3.72 -8.05
N ALA A 199 -7.35 -2.76 -7.89
CA ALA A 199 -8.46 -2.92 -6.96
C ALA A 199 -9.43 -4.04 -7.40
N ASN A 200 -9.71 -4.16 -8.70
CA ASN A 200 -10.48 -5.28 -9.24
C ASN A 200 -9.76 -6.63 -8.99
N ALA A 201 -8.43 -6.67 -9.12
CA ALA A 201 -7.66 -7.86 -8.77
C ALA A 201 -7.76 -8.21 -7.27
N THR A 202 -7.79 -7.21 -6.38
CA THR A 202 -8.10 -7.41 -4.95
C THR A 202 -9.47 -8.03 -4.77
N ILE A 203 -10.51 -7.49 -5.41
CA ILE A 203 -11.90 -8.00 -5.30
C ILE A 203 -11.99 -9.45 -5.80
N LEU A 204 -11.41 -9.73 -6.97
CA LEU A 204 -11.35 -11.09 -7.51
C LEU A 204 -10.60 -12.04 -6.58
N GLY A 205 -9.52 -11.57 -5.95
CA GLY A 205 -8.80 -12.32 -4.91
C GLY A 205 -9.71 -12.70 -3.77
N SER A 206 -10.43 -11.74 -3.19
CA SER A 206 -11.40 -11.99 -2.12
C SER A 206 -12.48 -13.01 -2.53
N ILE A 207 -13.06 -12.86 -3.73
CA ILE A 207 -14.06 -13.79 -4.26
C ILE A 207 -13.49 -15.20 -4.33
N VAL A 208 -12.29 -15.36 -4.90
CA VAL A 208 -11.63 -16.67 -5.00
C VAL A 208 -11.31 -17.24 -3.62
N GLY A 209 -10.89 -16.41 -2.68
CA GLY A 209 -10.66 -16.81 -1.28
C GLY A 209 -11.92 -17.36 -0.61
N PHE A 210 -13.05 -16.69 -0.76
CA PHE A 210 -14.33 -17.16 -0.23
C PHE A 210 -14.86 -18.40 -0.95
N LEU A 211 -14.71 -18.49 -2.27
CA LEU A 211 -15.07 -19.70 -3.02
C LEU A 211 -14.23 -20.90 -2.57
N ALA A 212 -12.93 -20.70 -2.37
CA ALA A 212 -12.06 -21.73 -1.81
C ALA A 212 -12.51 -22.12 -0.39
N GLY A 213 -12.87 -21.13 0.45
CA GLY A 213 -13.50 -21.34 1.75
C GLY A 213 -14.74 -22.23 1.65
N GLY A 214 -15.74 -21.84 0.87
CA GLY A 214 -17.00 -22.56 0.75
C GLY A 214 -16.86 -23.99 0.20
N LEU A 215 -15.81 -24.29 -0.57
CA LEU A 215 -15.56 -25.64 -1.10
C LEU A 215 -14.72 -26.53 -0.17
N ALA A 216 -13.93 -25.93 0.71
CA ALA A 216 -12.92 -26.64 1.50
C ALA A 216 -13.25 -26.70 3.01
N ILE A 217 -13.98 -25.73 3.56
CA ILE A 217 -14.29 -25.67 5.00
C ILE A 217 -15.02 -26.92 5.47
N ASP A 218 -16.04 -27.39 4.73
CA ASP A 218 -16.80 -28.59 5.10
C ASP A 218 -15.97 -29.88 5.06
N ARG A 219 -14.85 -29.89 4.31
CA ARG A 219 -14.01 -31.08 4.10
C ARG A 219 -12.78 -31.10 5.00
N PHE A 220 -12.14 -29.95 5.20
CA PHE A 220 -10.85 -29.82 5.87
C PHE A 220 -10.94 -29.03 7.18
N GLY A 221 -12.11 -28.45 7.48
CA GLY A 221 -12.30 -27.52 8.58
C GLY A 221 -11.88 -26.10 8.20
N LEU A 222 -12.49 -25.15 8.90
CA LEU A 222 -12.19 -23.72 8.81
C LEU A 222 -10.71 -23.40 9.05
N PRO A 223 -10.04 -23.96 10.07
CA PRO A 223 -8.67 -23.55 10.39
C PRO A 223 -7.66 -24.02 9.34
N ALA A 224 -7.76 -25.26 8.88
CA ALA A 224 -6.86 -25.80 7.85
C ALA A 224 -7.06 -25.09 6.50
N THR A 225 -8.31 -24.79 6.14
CA THR A 225 -8.64 -24.09 4.89
C THR A 225 -8.03 -22.71 4.84
N VAL A 226 -8.24 -21.90 5.89
CA VAL A 226 -7.73 -20.52 5.93
C VAL A 226 -6.22 -20.49 6.08
N ALA A 227 -5.63 -21.38 6.91
CA ALA A 227 -4.18 -21.51 7.02
C ALA A 227 -3.54 -21.91 5.67
N GLY A 228 -4.19 -22.80 4.91
CA GLY A 228 -3.76 -23.21 3.57
C GLY A 228 -3.74 -22.05 2.57
N LEU A 229 -4.74 -21.16 2.60
CA LEU A 229 -4.74 -19.95 1.78
C LEU A 229 -3.56 -19.01 2.12
N GLY A 230 -3.05 -19.07 3.35
CA GLY A 230 -1.85 -18.34 3.78
C GLY A 230 -0.59 -18.68 2.98
N VAL A 231 -0.50 -19.88 2.39
CA VAL A 231 0.58 -20.26 1.47
C VAL A 231 0.62 -19.36 0.24
N GLY A 232 -0.53 -18.86 -0.21
CA GLY A 232 -0.63 -17.89 -1.31
C GLY A 232 0.17 -16.61 -1.03
N VAL A 233 0.33 -16.22 0.23
CA VAL A 233 1.12 -15.04 0.61
C VAL A 233 2.62 -15.24 0.35
N LEU A 234 3.14 -16.47 0.36
CA LEU A 234 4.52 -16.75 -0.06
C LEU A 234 4.72 -16.44 -1.55
N GLY A 235 3.70 -16.71 -2.37
CA GLY A 235 3.65 -16.28 -3.77
C GLY A 235 3.69 -14.75 -3.89
N ALA A 236 2.94 -14.04 -3.05
CA ALA A 236 2.96 -12.57 -2.99
C ALA A 236 4.36 -12.05 -2.60
N VAL A 237 5.03 -12.65 -1.61
CA VAL A 237 6.42 -12.32 -1.25
C VAL A 237 7.35 -12.53 -2.45
N GLY A 238 7.24 -13.66 -3.15
CA GLY A 238 8.02 -13.94 -4.36
C GLY A 238 7.81 -12.88 -5.46
N LEU A 239 6.56 -12.44 -5.67
CA LEU A 239 6.23 -11.37 -6.61
C LEU A 239 6.80 -10.01 -6.16
N THR A 240 6.74 -9.69 -4.86
CA THR A 240 7.33 -8.45 -4.31
C THR A 240 8.84 -8.43 -4.52
N LEU A 241 9.52 -9.57 -4.42
CA LEU A 241 10.96 -9.66 -4.66
C LEU A 241 11.35 -9.40 -6.13
N ARG A 242 10.43 -9.53 -7.08
CA ARG A 242 10.64 -9.18 -8.50
C ARG A 242 10.43 -7.70 -8.79
N LEU A 243 9.77 -6.97 -7.88
CA LEU A 243 9.55 -5.54 -8.06
C LEU A 243 10.84 -4.75 -7.79
N PRO A 244 11.11 -3.69 -8.56
CA PRO A 244 12.25 -2.82 -8.29
C PRO A 244 12.01 -2.04 -6.99
N GLU A 245 13.10 -1.72 -6.30
CA GLU A 245 13.05 -0.74 -5.21
C GLU A 245 12.71 0.64 -5.80
N THR A 246 11.77 1.34 -5.18
CA THR A 246 11.26 2.64 -5.63
C THR A 246 11.69 3.80 -4.72
N ARG A 247 12.39 3.49 -3.62
CA ARG A 247 12.99 4.49 -2.72
C ARG A 247 13.79 5.54 -3.48
N GLY A 248 13.41 6.81 -3.27
CA GLY A 248 14.15 7.96 -3.79
C GLY A 248 13.93 8.24 -5.29
N ARG A 249 12.95 7.59 -5.95
CA ARG A 249 12.50 8.00 -7.28
C ARG A 249 11.75 9.33 -7.17
N ASP A 250 12.37 10.37 -7.72
CA ASP A 250 11.78 11.70 -7.78
C ASP A 250 10.71 11.73 -8.88
N LEU A 251 9.43 11.77 -8.47
CA LEU A 251 8.28 11.85 -9.37
C LEU A 251 8.31 13.09 -10.28
N LEU A 252 9.15 14.07 -9.97
CA LEU A 252 9.26 15.34 -10.69
C LEU A 252 10.61 15.53 -11.40
N GLY A 253 11.52 14.55 -11.34
CA GLY A 253 12.83 14.66 -11.99
C GLY A 253 13.70 15.83 -11.50
N ARG A 254 13.41 16.43 -10.34
CA ARG A 254 14.20 17.54 -9.76
C ARG A 254 15.64 17.14 -9.48
N ARG A 255 15.93 15.86 -9.23
CA ARG A 255 17.32 15.36 -9.16
C ARG A 255 18.03 15.40 -10.52
N ALA A 256 17.35 15.05 -11.61
CA ALA A 256 17.91 15.18 -12.98
C ALA A 256 18.08 16.65 -13.37
N ALA A 257 17.14 17.53 -12.98
CA ALA A 257 17.24 18.97 -13.18
C ALA A 257 18.37 19.60 -12.35
N ARG A 258 18.54 19.21 -11.07
CA ARG A 258 19.67 19.66 -10.22
C ARG A 258 21.02 19.15 -10.73
N ALA A 259 21.10 17.91 -11.21
CA ALA A 259 22.30 17.35 -11.81
C ALA A 259 22.65 18.03 -13.15
N GLY A 260 21.65 18.37 -13.96
CA GLY A 260 21.83 19.17 -15.17
C GLY A 260 22.25 20.61 -14.90
N ALA A 261 21.72 21.23 -13.85
CA ALA A 261 22.08 22.59 -13.43
C ALA A 261 23.51 22.66 -12.86
N THR A 262 23.94 21.67 -12.07
CA THR A 262 25.35 21.58 -11.60
C THR A 262 26.33 21.31 -12.74
N ARG A 263 25.91 20.60 -13.79
CA ARG A 263 26.74 20.36 -14.99
C ARG A 263 26.83 21.57 -15.93
N ARG A 264 25.77 22.40 -16.00
CA ARG A 264 25.77 23.68 -16.76
C ARG A 264 26.44 24.83 -16.01
N GLY A 265 26.54 24.78 -14.68
CA GLY A 265 27.24 25.78 -13.86
C GLY A 265 28.77 25.67 -13.87
N ARG A 266 29.34 24.56 -14.36
CA ARG A 266 30.76 24.46 -14.72
C ARG A 266 30.93 24.89 -16.17
N SER A 267 31.08 26.19 -16.40
CA SER A 267 31.65 26.67 -17.67
C SER A 267 33.02 26.01 -17.86
N PRO A 268 33.36 25.49 -19.06
CA PRO A 268 34.75 25.19 -19.37
C PRO A 268 35.52 26.52 -19.26
N ALA A 269 36.67 26.49 -18.59
CA ALA A 269 37.58 27.63 -18.56
C ALA A 269 37.77 28.16 -19.98
N ALA A 270 37.51 29.45 -20.18
CA ALA A 270 37.75 30.11 -21.46
C ALA A 270 39.22 29.85 -21.88
N PRO A 271 39.49 29.48 -23.14
CA PRO A 271 40.86 29.37 -23.61
C PRO A 271 41.55 30.72 -23.42
N SER A 272 42.72 30.72 -22.80
CA SER A 272 43.58 31.90 -22.69
C SER A 272 43.80 32.51 -24.08
N SER A 273 43.46 33.78 -24.24
CA SER A 273 43.69 34.55 -25.44
C SER A 273 45.18 34.52 -25.85
N PRO A 274 45.52 34.37 -27.14
CA PRO A 274 46.90 34.53 -27.60
C PRO A 274 47.32 36.00 -27.45
N ARG A 275 48.51 36.24 -26.90
CA ARG A 275 49.12 37.58 -26.90
C ARG A 275 49.46 37.97 -28.35
N SER A 276 48.85 39.04 -28.85
CA SER A 276 49.24 39.67 -30.11
C SER A 276 50.56 40.45 -29.95
N PRO A 277 51.55 40.28 -30.85
CA PRO A 277 52.80 41.03 -30.81
C PRO A 277 52.76 42.21 -31.79
N THR A 278 52.33 43.39 -31.35
CA THR A 278 52.62 44.66 -32.05
C THR A 278 52.49 45.83 -31.07
N THR A 279 53.59 46.21 -30.44
CA THR A 279 53.74 47.52 -29.79
C THR A 279 54.77 48.31 -30.60
N PRO A 280 54.44 49.47 -31.19
CA PRO A 280 55.44 50.34 -31.79
C PRO A 280 56.27 51.03 -30.69
N PRO A 281 57.54 51.40 -30.93
CA PRO A 281 58.35 52.11 -29.95
C PRO A 281 57.86 53.56 -29.77
N PRO A 282 58.03 54.16 -28.57
CA PRO A 282 57.67 55.54 -28.32
C PRO A 282 58.64 56.52 -29.01
N THR A 283 58.10 57.57 -29.61
CA THR A 283 58.82 58.73 -30.14
C THR A 283 59.49 59.53 -29.01
N PRO A 284 60.74 60.01 -29.19
CA PRO A 284 61.36 60.91 -28.22
C PRO A 284 60.82 62.33 -28.37
N ASP A 285 60.45 62.95 -27.24
CA ASP A 285 60.06 64.36 -27.13
C ASP A 285 61.32 65.24 -27.03
N PRO A 286 61.42 66.40 -27.71
CA PRO A 286 62.63 67.20 -27.75
C PRO A 286 62.55 68.36 -26.76
N SER A 287 63.13 68.22 -25.56
CA SER A 287 63.59 69.34 -24.74
C SER A 287 64.17 68.87 -23.41
N GLY A 288 65.42 69.27 -23.13
CA GLY A 288 66.02 69.27 -21.78
C GLY A 288 67.13 68.26 -21.58
#